data_AF-A0A924B3C2-F1
#
_entry.id   AF-A0A924B3C2-F1
#
_cell.length_a   1.000
_cell.length_b   1.000
_cell.length_c   1.000
_cell.angle_alpha   90.00
_cell.angle_beta   90.00
_cell.angle_gamma   90.00
#
_symmetry.space_group_name_H-M   'P 1'
#
loop_
_entity.id
_entity.type
_entity.pdbx_description
1 polymer ?
#
loop_
_entity_poly.entity_id
_entity_poly.type
_entity_poly.pdbx_seq_one_letter_code
_entity_poly.pdbx_strand_id
1 'polypeptide(L)'
;MVQQNYANRFTNLLRRYHVPRSKKNDDTKDLIAEEELNDQAAETPITGGLAIPEIDGPAAEDLEEEEGDDSEDLLSTDQYFDDASDDSVRLYLREIGKIPLLNAEEELALAKKVVSGDKKSKDKMAEANMRLVVSIAKRYSGRGLDFLDLIQEGNTGLLRAVEKFDPEKGFKFSTYATWWIRQAITRAIADQARTIRIPVHMVETINKLLRTQRRMTQELNREPTIEELGKELEMEPEKVEYVMKIKQDITSLDAGVGRDGDDEDSVLRDFIEDEDSATPEESAASQLLKEQVQAILSTLSDREQKIIKMRFGLENGKSHTLEEVGQEFAVTRERIRQIEAKALAKLRKHKDSKKLHEYLN
;
A
#
# COMPACT_ATOMS: atom_id res chain seq x y z
N MET A 1 -20.08 8.09 10.12
CA MET A 1 -20.32 7.43 8.80
C MET A 1 -21.76 7.02 8.40
N VAL A 2 -22.75 6.80 9.29
CA VAL A 2 -24.12 6.37 8.86
C VAL A 2 -25.08 7.55 8.58
N GLN A 3 -24.77 8.77 9.03
CA GLN A 3 -25.72 9.91 9.00
C GLN A 3 -25.51 10.91 7.83
N GLN A 4 -24.29 11.13 7.32
CA GLN A 4 -24.06 11.92 6.09
C GLN A 4 -24.68 11.27 4.82
N ASN A 5 -25.01 9.97 4.89
CA ASN A 5 -25.69 9.24 3.82
C ASN A 5 -27.17 9.61 3.65
N TYR A 6 -27.80 10.30 4.62
CA TYR A 6 -29.23 10.65 4.56
C TYR A 6 -29.49 11.88 3.67
N ALA A 7 -28.65 12.92 3.75
CA ALA A 7 -28.82 14.16 2.97
C ALA A 7 -28.48 13.96 1.47
N ASN A 8 -27.40 13.24 1.18
CA ASN A 8 -26.91 13.02 -0.19
C ASN A 8 -27.81 12.09 -1.04
N ARG A 9 -28.64 11.25 -0.40
CA ARG A 9 -29.61 10.40 -1.11
C ARG A 9 -30.89 11.16 -1.48
N PHE A 10 -31.23 12.22 -0.76
CA PHE A 10 -32.43 13.02 -1.04
C PHE A 10 -32.19 14.03 -2.17
N THR A 11 -30.99 14.61 -2.26
CA THR A 11 -30.60 15.57 -3.32
C THR A 11 -30.47 14.92 -4.70
N ASN A 12 -29.96 13.69 -4.76
CA ASN A 12 -29.90 12.90 -6.00
C ASN A 12 -31.29 12.51 -6.56
N LEU A 13 -32.34 12.54 -5.73
CA LEU A 13 -33.72 12.27 -6.14
C LEU A 13 -34.34 13.43 -6.94
N LEU A 14 -33.96 14.68 -6.63
CA LEU A 14 -34.52 15.87 -7.28
C LEU A 14 -33.90 16.14 -8.66
N ARG A 15 -32.68 15.66 -8.91
CA ARG A 15 -31.96 15.89 -10.18
C ARG A 15 -32.38 14.94 -11.31
N ARG A 16 -33.01 13.79 -11.00
CA ARG A 16 -33.35 12.74 -12.00
C ARG A 16 -34.64 12.96 -12.79
N TYR A 17 -35.43 14.01 -12.51
CA TYR A 17 -36.72 14.24 -13.19
C TYR A 17 -36.75 15.42 -14.17
N HIS A 18 -35.59 15.92 -14.63
CA HIS A 18 -35.54 16.86 -15.74
C HIS A 18 -35.07 16.17 -17.02
N VAL A 19 -36.03 15.81 -17.88
CA VAL A 19 -35.77 15.28 -19.24
C VAL A 19 -36.01 16.38 -20.26
N PRO A 20 -35.02 16.77 -21.07
CA PRO A 20 -35.23 17.31 -22.40
C PRO A 20 -35.16 16.18 -23.46
N ARG A 21 -36.00 16.33 -24.49
CA ARG A 21 -36.23 15.39 -25.59
C ARG A 21 -35.11 15.36 -26.63
N SER A 22 -34.89 14.15 -27.17
CA SER A 22 -34.62 13.82 -28.60
C SER A 22 -33.29 14.28 -29.24
N LYS A 23 -32.47 13.34 -29.72
CA LYS A 23 -32.52 12.76 -31.09
C LYS A 23 -31.55 11.57 -31.24
N LYS A 24 -31.91 10.71 -32.19
CA LYS A 24 -31.30 9.46 -32.66
C LYS A 24 -29.82 9.59 -33.06
N ASN A 25 -29.02 8.53 -32.89
CA ASN A 25 -28.56 7.68 -33.99
C ASN A 25 -27.74 6.47 -33.49
N ASP A 26 -27.71 5.47 -34.35
CA ASP A 26 -27.17 4.12 -34.25
C ASP A 26 -25.67 3.99 -33.92
N ASP A 27 -25.34 2.76 -33.51
CA ASP A 27 -24.17 1.96 -33.86
C ASP A 27 -23.23 1.51 -32.72
N THR A 28 -22.83 0.24 -32.86
CA THR A 28 -21.75 -0.52 -32.18
C THR A 28 -22.12 -1.17 -30.83
N LYS A 29 -22.69 -2.39 -30.83
CA LYS A 29 -22.06 -3.73 -30.88
C LYS A 29 -21.16 -4.06 -29.67
N ASP A 30 -21.70 -4.96 -28.84
CA ASP A 30 -20.99 -5.88 -27.96
C ASP A 30 -19.79 -6.52 -28.66
N LEU A 31 -18.68 -6.71 -27.94
CA LEU A 31 -17.71 -7.79 -28.10
C LEU A 31 -16.86 -7.89 -26.82
N ILE A 32 -17.23 -8.86 -25.98
CA ILE A 32 -16.32 -9.54 -25.05
C ILE A 32 -15.58 -10.57 -25.92
N ALA A 33 -14.26 -10.59 -25.87
CA ALA A 33 -13.46 -11.69 -26.41
C ALA A 33 -12.34 -12.03 -25.41
N GLU A 34 -12.43 -13.26 -24.91
CA GLU A 34 -11.35 -14.04 -24.32
C GLU A 34 -10.29 -14.30 -25.41
N GLU A 35 -9.01 -14.29 -25.05
CA GLU A 35 -7.94 -14.74 -25.95
C GLU A 35 -7.14 -15.86 -25.29
N GLU A 36 -7.26 -17.05 -25.88
CA GLU A 36 -6.60 -18.30 -25.54
C GLU A 36 -5.12 -18.30 -25.96
N LEU A 37 -4.34 -19.11 -25.25
CA LEU A 37 -2.97 -19.52 -25.55
C LEU A 37 -2.81 -20.01 -27.00
N ASN A 38 -1.69 -19.63 -27.63
CA ASN A 38 -1.14 -20.39 -28.75
C ASN A 38 0.37 -20.64 -28.54
N ASP A 39 0.68 -21.92 -28.28
CA ASP A 39 2.01 -22.53 -28.34
C ASP A 39 2.41 -22.72 -29.81
N GLN A 40 3.49 -22.07 -30.26
CA GLN A 40 4.26 -22.55 -31.41
C GLN A 40 5.76 -22.43 -31.18
N ALA A 41 6.38 -23.61 -31.08
CA ALA A 41 7.81 -23.82 -31.08
C ALA A 41 8.41 -23.51 -32.47
N ALA A 42 9.55 -22.82 -32.47
CA ALA A 42 10.49 -22.78 -33.59
C ALA A 42 11.92 -22.94 -33.06
N GLU A 43 12.65 -23.92 -33.62
CA GLU A 43 14.01 -24.29 -33.24
C GLU A 43 15.10 -23.50 -33.99
N THR A 44 16.25 -23.36 -33.30
CA THR A 44 17.64 -23.11 -33.74
C THR A 44 18.11 -21.67 -34.02
N PRO A 45 19.43 -21.33 -33.89
CA PRO A 45 20.57 -22.08 -33.35
C PRO A 45 21.33 -21.36 -32.19
N ILE A 46 22.18 -22.15 -31.55
CA ILE A 46 23.01 -21.85 -30.38
C ILE A 46 24.16 -20.89 -30.76
N THR A 47 24.27 -19.74 -30.10
CA THR A 47 25.53 -18.99 -29.91
C THR A 47 25.61 -18.49 -28.48
N GLY A 48 26.70 -18.82 -27.79
CA GLY A 48 26.85 -18.75 -26.34
C GLY A 48 26.64 -17.37 -25.72
N GLY A 49 25.72 -17.33 -24.75
CA GLY A 49 25.54 -16.32 -23.73
C GLY A 49 24.77 -16.99 -22.59
N LEU A 50 25.15 -16.74 -21.34
CA LEU A 50 24.54 -17.36 -20.16
C LEU A 50 23.04 -17.06 -20.10
N ALA A 51 22.20 -18.04 -20.44
CA ALA A 51 20.78 -18.01 -20.09
C ALA A 51 20.62 -18.46 -18.64
N ILE A 52 20.57 -17.50 -17.73
CA ILE A 52 19.97 -17.70 -16.40
C ILE A 52 18.46 -17.79 -16.67
N PRO A 53 17.74 -18.84 -16.22
CA PRO A 53 16.29 -18.91 -16.40
C PRO A 53 15.65 -17.66 -15.79
N GLU A 54 14.79 -16.99 -16.57
CA GLU A 54 14.04 -15.79 -16.18
C GLU A 54 13.34 -16.02 -14.83
N ILE A 55 13.90 -15.41 -13.79
CA ILE A 55 13.23 -15.21 -12.51
C ILE A 55 12.94 -13.72 -12.46
N ASP A 56 11.66 -13.41 -12.61
CA ASP A 56 11.08 -12.06 -12.54
C ASP A 56 11.55 -11.33 -11.27
N GLY A 57 12.51 -10.44 -11.47
CA GLY A 57 13.21 -9.65 -10.46
C GLY A 57 14.10 -8.61 -11.15
N PRO A 58 14.50 -7.53 -10.46
CA PRO A 58 15.10 -6.36 -11.08
C PRO A 58 16.26 -6.74 -12.01
N ALA A 59 16.27 -6.11 -13.19
CA ALA A 59 17.27 -6.35 -14.22
C ALA A 59 18.68 -6.16 -13.63
N ALA A 60 19.61 -7.05 -13.99
CA ALA A 60 20.99 -7.01 -13.45
C ALA A 60 21.70 -5.66 -13.69
N GLU A 61 21.31 -4.93 -14.74
CA GLU A 61 21.80 -3.56 -15.03
C GLU A 61 21.40 -2.53 -13.97
N ASP A 62 20.24 -2.70 -13.31
CA ASP A 62 19.80 -1.81 -12.23
C ASP A 62 20.57 -2.03 -10.92
N LEU A 63 21.22 -3.19 -10.77
CA LEU A 63 21.95 -3.60 -9.56
C LEU A 63 23.45 -3.27 -9.61
N GLU A 64 24.01 -3.03 -10.80
CA GLU A 64 25.43 -2.70 -10.98
C GLU A 64 25.69 -1.19 -10.88
N GLU A 65 24.76 -0.34 -11.33
CA GLU A 65 24.92 1.13 -11.23
C GLU A 65 24.68 1.70 -9.82
N GLU A 66 24.02 0.96 -8.92
CA GLU A 66 23.97 1.32 -7.49
C GLU A 66 25.37 1.32 -6.83
N GLU A 67 26.39 0.68 -7.43
CA GLU A 67 27.75 0.69 -6.89
C GLU A 67 28.52 2.00 -7.17
N GLY A 68 28.04 2.86 -8.07
CA GLY A 68 28.76 4.07 -8.52
C GLY A 68 28.34 5.41 -7.91
N ASP A 69 27.07 5.57 -7.55
CA ASP A 69 26.48 6.91 -7.35
C ASP A 69 26.12 7.26 -5.89
N ASP A 70 26.07 6.30 -4.98
CA ASP A 70 25.68 6.54 -3.58
C ASP A 70 26.85 6.97 -2.66
N SER A 71 28.00 7.30 -3.24
CA SER A 71 29.20 7.72 -2.48
C SER A 71 29.03 9.01 -1.68
N GLU A 72 28.05 9.86 -2.03
CA GLU A 72 27.82 11.13 -1.32
C GLU A 72 26.90 10.99 -0.08
N ASP A 73 25.99 10.01 -0.04
CA ASP A 73 25.23 9.68 1.20
C ASP A 73 26.02 8.77 2.16
N LEU A 74 27.13 8.19 1.70
CA LEU A 74 27.99 7.28 2.47
C LEU A 74 28.87 7.96 3.55
N LEU A 75 28.91 9.30 3.60
CA LEU A 75 29.77 10.07 4.53
C LEU A 75 29.35 9.97 6.01
N SER A 76 28.31 9.22 6.35
CA SER A 76 27.84 9.01 7.73
C SER A 76 27.92 7.54 8.21
N THR A 77 28.49 6.63 7.41
CA THR A 77 28.47 5.17 7.66
C THR A 77 29.26 4.71 8.90
N ASP A 78 30.25 5.47 9.36
CA ASP A 78 31.05 5.10 10.54
C ASP A 78 30.40 5.52 11.88
N GLN A 79 29.32 6.30 11.86
CA GLN A 79 28.67 6.80 13.09
C GLN A 79 27.48 5.93 13.57
N TYR A 80 27.11 4.88 12.85
CA TYR A 80 25.92 4.06 13.18
C TYR A 80 26.20 2.85 14.09
N PHE A 81 27.41 2.72 14.66
CA PHE A 81 27.78 1.59 15.55
C PHE A 81 27.68 1.91 17.05
N ASP A 82 26.98 2.96 17.49
CA ASP A 82 27.06 3.44 18.87
C ASP A 82 25.75 3.35 19.71
N ASP A 83 24.86 2.39 19.45
CA ASP A 83 23.73 2.16 20.37
C ASP A 83 23.46 0.67 20.66
N ALA A 84 22.79 0.38 21.78
CA ALA A 84 22.68 -0.89 22.48
C ALA A 84 22.13 -2.11 21.68
N SER A 85 21.73 -1.92 20.42
CA SER A 85 21.45 -2.98 19.43
C SER A 85 22.71 -3.70 18.92
N ASP A 86 23.90 -3.17 19.20
CA ASP A 86 25.16 -3.75 18.74
C ASP A 86 25.50 -5.10 19.42
N ASP A 87 24.89 -5.45 20.56
CA ASP A 87 25.24 -6.70 21.27
C ASP A 87 24.73 -7.96 20.55
N SER A 88 23.55 -7.91 19.90
CA SER A 88 23.01 -9.01 19.09
C SER A 88 23.78 -9.17 17.77
N VAL A 89 24.12 -8.05 17.13
CA VAL A 89 24.97 -8.02 15.93
C VAL A 89 26.36 -8.56 16.24
N ARG A 90 27.01 -8.07 17.31
CA ARG A 90 28.32 -8.56 17.76
C ARG A 90 28.29 -10.04 18.12
N LEU A 91 27.24 -10.50 18.79
CA LEU A 91 27.07 -11.92 19.10
C LEU A 91 27.04 -12.76 17.81
N TYR A 92 26.23 -12.36 16.84
CA TYR A 92 26.14 -13.02 15.54
C TYR A 92 27.47 -13.02 14.79
N LEU A 93 28.16 -11.87 14.70
CA LEU A 93 29.46 -11.75 14.04
C LEU A 93 30.53 -12.64 14.70
N ARG A 94 30.48 -12.77 16.03
CA ARG A 94 31.38 -13.65 16.79
C ARG A 94 31.08 -15.13 16.52
N GLU A 95 29.82 -15.52 16.35
CA GLU A 95 29.45 -16.89 16.04
C GLU A 95 29.89 -17.31 14.65
N ILE A 96 29.59 -16.51 13.62
CA ILE A 96 30.03 -16.81 12.24
C ILE A 96 31.56 -16.72 12.09
N GLY A 97 32.23 -15.91 12.93
CA GLY A 97 33.69 -15.78 12.95
C GLY A 97 34.43 -17.01 13.47
N LYS A 98 33.76 -17.90 14.21
CA LYS A 98 34.33 -19.17 14.68
C LYS A 98 34.45 -20.21 13.57
N ILE A 99 33.69 -20.04 12.49
CA ILE A 99 33.61 -20.99 11.38
C ILE A 99 34.79 -20.72 10.43
N PRO A 100 35.66 -21.71 10.15
CA PRO A 100 36.78 -21.51 9.24
C PRO A 100 36.30 -21.31 7.79
N LEU A 101 37.03 -20.50 7.05
CA LEU A 101 36.79 -20.32 5.61
C LEU A 101 37.21 -21.59 4.87
N LEU A 102 36.44 -21.93 3.83
CA LEU A 102 36.72 -23.08 2.97
C LEU A 102 37.83 -22.76 1.97
N ASN A 103 38.68 -23.75 1.70
CA ASN A 103 39.59 -23.71 0.57
C ASN A 103 38.87 -24.12 -0.73
N ALA A 104 39.44 -23.78 -1.88
CA ALA A 104 38.83 -24.08 -3.19
C ALA A 104 38.55 -25.58 -3.41
N GLU A 105 39.43 -26.47 -2.93
CA GLU A 105 39.22 -27.92 -3.01
C GLU A 105 38.07 -28.40 -2.11
N GLU A 106 37.94 -27.82 -0.92
CA GLU A 106 36.89 -28.15 0.05
C GLU A 106 35.52 -27.65 -0.45
N GLU A 107 35.48 -26.45 -1.02
CA GLU A 107 34.31 -25.86 -1.66
C GLU A 107 33.79 -26.76 -2.78
N LEU A 108 34.68 -27.26 -3.65
CA LEU A 108 34.32 -28.15 -4.75
C LEU A 108 33.88 -29.53 -4.24
N ALA A 109 34.51 -30.05 -3.19
CA ALA A 109 34.11 -31.30 -2.56
C ALA A 109 32.74 -31.22 -1.88
N LEU A 110 32.43 -30.10 -1.22
CA LEU A 110 31.12 -29.83 -0.63
C LEU A 110 30.06 -29.62 -1.71
N ALA A 111 30.34 -28.81 -2.74
CA ALA A 111 29.42 -28.56 -3.85
C ALA A 111 28.98 -29.85 -4.55
N LYS A 112 29.92 -30.78 -4.83
CA LYS A 112 29.59 -32.10 -5.39
C LYS A 112 28.63 -32.90 -4.50
N LYS A 113 28.80 -32.84 -3.17
CA LYS A 113 27.90 -33.51 -2.22
C LYS A 113 26.54 -32.82 -2.14
N VAL A 114 26.50 -31.49 -2.24
CA VAL A 114 25.25 -30.72 -2.30
C VAL A 114 24.43 -31.11 -3.53
N VAL A 115 25.05 -31.24 -4.70
CA VAL A 115 24.39 -31.72 -5.93
C VAL A 115 23.83 -33.13 -5.74
N SER A 116 24.50 -34.00 -4.97
CA SER A 116 23.99 -35.33 -4.61
C SER A 116 22.85 -35.32 -3.55
N GLY A 117 22.43 -34.15 -3.07
CA GLY A 117 21.34 -33.99 -2.11
C GLY A 117 21.76 -34.07 -0.64
N ASP A 118 23.06 -34.01 -0.31
CA ASP A 118 23.50 -34.07 1.09
C ASP A 118 23.26 -32.74 1.82
N LYS A 119 22.21 -32.74 2.66
CA LYS A 119 21.83 -31.58 3.48
C LYS A 119 22.94 -31.12 4.41
N LYS A 120 23.74 -32.03 4.99
CA LYS A 120 24.82 -31.63 5.92
C LYS A 120 25.92 -30.86 5.20
N SER A 121 26.21 -31.23 3.95
CA SER A 121 27.19 -30.51 3.14
C SER A 121 26.65 -29.14 2.71
N LYS A 122 25.34 -29.03 2.46
CA LYS A 122 24.68 -27.75 2.16
C LYS A 122 24.78 -26.78 3.34
N ASP A 123 24.42 -27.22 4.54
CA ASP A 123 24.44 -26.38 5.73
C ASP A 123 25.88 -25.90 6.03
N LYS A 124 26.88 -26.81 5.95
CA LYS A 124 28.29 -26.45 6.10
C LYS A 124 28.79 -25.44 5.05
N MET A 125 28.37 -25.60 3.80
CA MET A 125 28.75 -24.69 2.72
C MET A 125 28.14 -23.30 2.92
N ALA A 126 26.89 -23.22 3.39
CA ALA A 126 26.24 -21.96 3.74
C ALA A 126 26.92 -21.29 4.96
N GLU A 127 27.13 -22.03 6.05
CA GLU A 127 27.78 -21.56 7.28
C GLU A 127 29.15 -20.92 7.03
N ALA A 128 30.00 -21.57 6.23
CA ALA A 128 31.33 -21.05 5.90
C ALA A 128 31.30 -19.73 5.10
N ASN A 129 30.19 -19.46 4.39
CA ASN A 129 30.03 -18.28 3.54
C ASN A 129 29.15 -17.18 4.16
N MET A 130 28.68 -17.33 5.41
CA MET A 130 27.88 -16.28 6.08
C MET A 130 28.63 -14.94 6.19
N ARG A 131 29.96 -14.96 6.26
CA ARG A 131 30.79 -13.74 6.28
C ARG A 131 30.69 -12.93 4.98
N LEU A 132 30.50 -13.60 3.84
CA LEU A 132 30.27 -12.94 2.56
C LEU A 132 28.96 -12.14 2.59
N VAL A 133 27.90 -12.71 3.16
CA VAL A 133 26.59 -12.04 3.31
C VAL A 133 26.74 -10.74 4.08
N VAL A 134 27.40 -10.78 5.24
CA VAL A 134 27.64 -9.58 6.08
C VAL A 134 28.38 -8.50 5.28
N SER A 135 29.41 -8.87 4.51
CA SER A 135 30.19 -7.92 3.72
C SER A 135 29.39 -7.23 2.61
N ILE A 136 28.37 -7.91 2.08
CA ILE A 136 27.47 -7.38 1.06
C ILE A 136 26.39 -6.53 1.75
N ALA A 137 25.74 -7.06 2.79
CA ALA A 137 24.67 -6.39 3.53
C ALA A 137 25.11 -5.05 4.14
N LYS A 138 26.39 -4.92 4.55
CA LYS A 138 26.92 -3.66 5.10
C LYS A 138 26.70 -2.46 4.17
N ARG A 139 26.70 -2.66 2.85
CA ARG A 139 26.47 -1.59 1.85
C ARG A 139 25.01 -1.15 1.75
N TYR A 140 24.08 -1.93 2.28
CA TYR A 140 22.63 -1.67 2.25
C TYR A 140 22.09 -1.18 3.61
N SER A 141 22.97 -1.00 4.60
CA SER A 141 22.59 -0.48 5.92
C SER A 141 22.03 0.94 5.79
N GLY A 142 21.02 1.27 6.59
CA GLY A 142 20.39 2.60 6.58
C GLY A 142 19.35 2.82 5.48
N ARG A 143 19.05 1.81 4.64
CA ARG A 143 18.00 1.87 3.60
C ARG A 143 16.59 1.46 4.09
N GLY A 144 16.31 1.69 5.39
CA GLY A 144 14.99 1.46 5.99
C GLY A 144 14.76 0.09 6.64
N LEU A 145 15.63 -0.90 6.43
CA LEU A 145 15.61 -2.18 7.16
C LEU A 145 16.75 -2.25 8.18
N ASP A 146 16.53 -3.00 9.27
CA ASP A 146 17.57 -3.28 10.26
C ASP A 146 18.70 -4.12 9.67
N PHE A 147 19.92 -3.94 10.20
CA PHE A 147 21.08 -4.64 9.69
C PHE A 147 20.99 -6.16 9.86
N LEU A 148 20.38 -6.65 10.95
CA LEU A 148 20.16 -8.08 11.12
C LEU A 148 19.17 -8.62 10.10
N ASP A 149 18.11 -7.87 9.80
CA ASP A 149 17.10 -8.27 8.81
C ASP A 149 17.73 -8.36 7.41
N LEU A 150 18.56 -7.38 7.03
CA LEU A 150 19.34 -7.43 5.78
C LEU A 150 20.24 -8.67 5.71
N ILE A 151 20.90 -9.01 6.82
CA ILE A 151 21.72 -10.24 6.90
C ILE A 151 20.86 -11.49 6.73
N GLN A 152 19.69 -11.57 7.37
CA GLN A 152 18.82 -12.75 7.28
C GLN A 152 18.26 -12.94 5.86
N GLU A 153 17.86 -11.86 5.20
CA GLU A 153 17.40 -11.91 3.81
C GLU A 153 18.56 -12.29 2.87
N GLY A 154 19.75 -11.75 3.11
CA GLY A 154 20.98 -12.15 2.42
C GLY A 154 21.35 -13.62 2.64
N ASN A 155 21.15 -14.16 3.85
CA ASN A 155 21.37 -15.58 4.17
C ASN A 155 20.37 -16.47 3.40
N THR A 156 19.13 -16.01 3.21
CA THR A 156 18.13 -16.69 2.38
C THR A 156 18.57 -16.72 0.91
N GLY A 157 19.14 -15.61 0.40
CA GLY A 157 19.79 -15.57 -0.91
C GLY A 157 20.97 -16.52 -1.03
N LEU A 158 21.86 -16.56 -0.02
CA LEU A 158 22.99 -17.47 0.05
C LEU A 158 22.55 -18.94 -0.01
N LEU A 159 21.51 -19.33 0.73
CA LEU A 159 20.98 -20.70 0.71
C LEU A 159 20.51 -21.10 -0.69
N ARG A 160 19.83 -20.19 -1.42
CA ARG A 160 19.44 -20.42 -2.82
C ARG A 160 20.66 -20.53 -3.74
N ALA A 161 21.70 -19.74 -3.49
CA ALA A 161 22.95 -19.84 -4.21
C ALA A 161 23.62 -21.20 -4.03
N VAL A 162 23.67 -21.72 -2.79
CA VAL A 162 24.22 -23.05 -2.50
C VAL A 162 23.43 -24.16 -3.21
N GLU A 163 22.10 -24.06 -3.24
CA GLU A 163 21.24 -25.05 -3.93
C GLU A 163 21.45 -25.10 -5.44
N LYS A 164 21.67 -23.94 -6.07
CA LYS A 164 21.76 -23.80 -7.54
C LYS A 164 23.18 -23.74 -8.06
N PHE A 165 24.18 -23.79 -7.19
CA PHE A 165 25.58 -23.70 -7.59
C PHE A 165 26.01 -24.96 -8.36
N ASP A 166 26.64 -24.71 -9.51
CA ASP A 166 27.16 -25.76 -10.37
C ASP A 166 28.70 -25.75 -10.34
N PRO A 167 29.35 -26.76 -9.72
CA PRO A 167 30.80 -26.84 -9.62
C PRO A 167 31.49 -27.18 -10.95
N GLU A 168 30.78 -27.65 -11.97
CA GLU A 168 31.38 -27.99 -13.27
C GLU A 168 31.75 -26.75 -14.09
N LYS A 169 31.13 -25.61 -13.80
CA LYS A 169 31.39 -24.34 -14.51
C LYS A 169 32.74 -23.72 -14.19
N GLY A 170 33.44 -24.19 -13.16
CA GLY A 170 34.83 -23.78 -12.85
C GLY A 170 35.00 -22.38 -12.24
N PHE A 171 33.91 -21.70 -11.87
CA PHE A 171 33.97 -20.42 -11.16
C PHE A 171 33.93 -20.62 -9.65
N LYS A 172 34.51 -19.66 -8.90
CA LYS A 172 34.40 -19.64 -7.44
C LYS A 172 32.95 -19.42 -7.01
N PHE A 173 32.52 -20.10 -5.96
CA PHE A 173 31.18 -19.94 -5.37
C PHE A 173 30.89 -18.50 -4.98
N SER A 174 31.89 -17.78 -4.43
CA SER A 174 31.72 -16.38 -4.03
C SER A 174 31.21 -15.47 -5.16
N THR A 175 31.67 -15.71 -6.40
CA THR A 175 31.23 -14.94 -7.58
C THR A 175 29.76 -15.16 -7.87
N TYR A 176 29.30 -16.41 -7.82
CA TYR A 176 27.90 -16.76 -8.04
C TYR A 176 26.99 -16.35 -6.88
N ALA A 177 27.45 -16.57 -5.65
CA ALA A 177 26.70 -16.26 -4.43
C ALA A 177 26.45 -14.77 -4.27
N THR A 178 27.40 -13.91 -4.66
CA THR A 178 27.25 -12.45 -4.58
C THR A 178 25.98 -11.97 -5.29
N TRP A 179 25.67 -12.52 -6.48
CA TRP A 179 24.48 -12.14 -7.24
C TRP A 179 23.18 -12.48 -6.49
N TRP A 180 23.08 -13.71 -5.97
CA TRP A 180 21.91 -14.16 -5.21
C TRP A 180 21.72 -13.43 -3.88
N ILE A 181 22.83 -13.14 -3.18
CA ILE A 181 22.80 -12.39 -1.92
C ILE A 181 22.32 -10.97 -2.20
N ARG A 182 22.89 -10.30 -3.20
CA ARG A 182 22.49 -8.94 -3.60
C ARG A 182 21.02 -8.89 -3.95
N GLN A 183 20.57 -9.81 -4.82
CA GLN A 183 19.18 -9.87 -5.27
C GLN A 183 18.19 -10.11 -4.12
N ALA A 184 18.53 -10.97 -3.16
CA ALA A 184 17.67 -11.22 -2.02
C ALA A 184 17.55 -9.98 -1.14
N ILE A 185 18.66 -9.28 -0.89
CA ILE A 185 18.68 -8.06 -0.08
C ILE A 185 17.92 -6.93 -0.76
N THR A 186 18.17 -6.64 -2.04
CA THR A 186 17.49 -5.56 -2.77
C THR A 186 15.99 -5.81 -2.89
N ARG A 187 15.59 -7.07 -3.14
CA ARG A 187 14.18 -7.47 -3.15
C ARG A 187 13.52 -7.28 -1.78
N ALA A 188 14.20 -7.69 -0.70
CA ALA A 188 13.67 -7.51 0.65
C ALA A 188 13.48 -6.04 1.00
N ILE A 189 14.44 -5.17 0.62
CA ILE A 189 14.30 -3.72 0.80
C ILE A 189 13.08 -3.20 0.05
N ALA A 190 12.90 -3.58 -1.22
CA ALA A 190 11.75 -3.14 -2.01
C ALA A 190 10.40 -3.61 -1.41
N ASP A 191 10.35 -4.83 -0.87
CA ASP A 191 9.12 -5.42 -0.33
C ASP A 191 8.79 -4.98 1.11
N GLN A 192 9.80 -4.68 1.94
CA GLN A 192 9.65 -4.55 3.40
C GLN A 192 10.12 -3.21 3.98
N ALA A 193 11.02 -2.46 3.32
CA ALA A 193 11.62 -1.26 3.93
C ALA A 193 10.63 -0.09 4.15
N ARG A 194 9.46 -0.14 3.52
CA ARG A 194 8.45 0.92 3.57
C ARG A 194 7.27 0.49 4.43
N THR A 195 6.87 1.35 5.36
CA THR A 195 5.68 1.14 6.19
C THR A 195 4.41 0.94 5.37
N ILE A 196 4.27 1.70 4.28
CA ILE A 196 3.25 1.47 3.26
C ILE A 196 3.91 0.77 2.09
N ARG A 197 3.60 -0.52 1.91
CA ARG A 197 4.23 -1.35 0.89
C ARG A 197 3.94 -0.83 -0.51
N ILE A 198 5.00 -0.70 -1.31
CA ILE A 198 4.95 -0.33 -2.73
C ILE A 198 5.36 -1.56 -3.56
N PRO A 199 4.69 -1.89 -4.67
CA PRO A 199 5.11 -2.99 -5.55
C PRO A 199 6.52 -2.79 -6.14
N VAL A 200 7.25 -3.89 -6.37
CA VAL A 200 8.66 -3.87 -6.86
C VAL A 200 8.85 -3.02 -8.13
N HIS A 201 8.00 -3.19 -9.15
CA HIS A 201 8.10 -2.41 -10.40
C HIS A 201 7.97 -0.89 -10.19
N MET A 202 7.24 -0.46 -9.15
CA MET A 202 7.14 0.94 -8.80
C MET A 202 8.40 1.43 -8.09
N VAL A 203 9.01 0.60 -7.23
CA VAL A 203 10.31 0.91 -6.60
C VAL A 203 11.41 1.02 -7.67
N GLU A 204 11.45 0.11 -8.64
CA GLU A 204 12.36 0.18 -9.79
C GLU A 204 12.18 1.48 -10.58
N THR A 205 10.92 1.84 -10.87
CA THR A 205 10.59 3.10 -11.55
C THR A 205 11.04 4.33 -10.75
N ILE A 206 10.86 4.32 -9.43
CA ILE A 206 11.33 5.39 -8.52
C ILE A 206 12.85 5.50 -8.57
N ASN A 207 13.58 4.38 -8.44
CA ASN A 207 15.03 4.38 -8.45
C ASN A 207 15.60 4.81 -9.81
N LYS A 208 14.96 4.39 -10.92
CA LYS A 208 15.30 4.87 -12.26
C LYS A 208 15.09 6.38 -12.39
N LEU A 209 13.97 6.90 -11.89
CA LEU A 209 13.70 8.34 -11.87
C LEU A 209 14.76 9.09 -11.06
N LEU A 210 15.14 8.60 -9.88
CA LEU A 210 16.16 9.23 -9.03
C LEU A 210 17.53 9.26 -9.70
N ARG A 211 17.94 8.15 -10.34
CA ARG A 211 19.20 8.07 -11.08
C ARG A 211 19.23 9.07 -12.25
N THR A 212 18.16 9.09 -13.04
CA THR A 212 18.03 10.08 -14.13
C THR A 212 18.01 11.51 -13.60
N GLN A 213 17.31 11.77 -12.50
CA GLN A 213 17.27 13.09 -11.88
C GLN A 213 18.67 13.54 -11.42
N ARG A 214 19.45 12.67 -10.76
CA ARG A 214 20.83 12.98 -10.33
C ARG A 214 21.74 13.25 -11.53
N ARG A 215 21.72 12.38 -12.54
CA ARG A 215 22.49 12.55 -13.78
C ARG A 215 22.17 13.88 -14.47
N MET A 216 20.89 14.19 -14.67
CA MET A 216 20.46 15.44 -15.28
C MET A 216 20.79 16.67 -14.42
N THR A 217 20.76 16.53 -13.10
CA THR A 217 21.16 17.61 -12.18
C THR A 217 22.63 17.96 -12.37
N GLN A 218 23.49 16.95 -12.55
CA GLN A 218 24.92 17.13 -12.83
C GLN A 218 25.17 17.75 -14.22
N GLU A 219 24.43 17.33 -15.24
CA GLU A 219 24.58 17.86 -16.60
C GLU A 219 24.06 19.29 -16.74
N LEU A 220 22.91 19.60 -16.14
CA LEU A 220 22.22 20.88 -16.27
C LEU A 220 22.66 21.91 -15.22
N ASN A 221 23.37 21.48 -14.15
CA ASN A 221 23.67 22.28 -12.96
C ASN A 221 22.42 22.93 -12.32
N ARG A 222 21.27 22.28 -12.46
CA ARG A 222 19.98 22.63 -11.86
C ARG A 222 19.11 21.39 -11.76
N GLU A 223 18.10 21.42 -10.89
CA GLU A 223 17.11 20.34 -10.87
C GLU A 223 16.33 20.31 -12.21
N PRO A 224 16.15 19.11 -12.80
CA PRO A 224 15.38 18.96 -14.03
C PRO A 224 13.88 19.17 -13.75
N THR A 225 13.18 19.73 -14.73
CA THR A 225 11.72 19.89 -14.64
C THR A 225 11.00 18.54 -14.89
N ILE A 226 9.74 18.43 -14.45
CA ILE A 226 8.93 17.22 -14.64
C ILE A 226 8.81 16.85 -16.13
N GLU A 227 8.70 17.85 -17.01
CA GLU A 227 8.64 17.64 -18.46
C GLU A 227 9.96 17.12 -19.05
N GLU A 228 11.10 17.60 -18.54
CA GLU A 228 12.43 17.15 -18.97
C GLU A 228 12.69 15.71 -18.51
N LEU A 229 12.33 15.39 -17.25
CA LEU A 229 12.38 14.03 -16.72
C LEU A 229 11.48 13.07 -17.51
N GLY A 230 10.27 13.49 -17.85
CA GLY A 230 9.35 12.68 -18.65
C GLY A 230 9.89 12.37 -20.04
N LYS A 231 10.52 13.37 -20.71
CA LYS A 231 11.16 13.15 -22.02
C LYS A 231 12.33 12.18 -21.94
N GLU A 232 13.19 12.31 -20.95
CA GLU A 232 14.36 11.45 -20.76
C GLU A 232 13.98 10.01 -20.37
N LEU A 233 12.93 9.85 -19.56
CA LEU A 233 12.44 8.54 -19.11
C LEU A 233 11.45 7.89 -20.10
N GLU A 234 11.11 8.57 -21.20
CA GLU A 234 10.06 8.15 -22.15
C GLU A 234 8.69 7.91 -21.46
N MET A 235 8.35 8.79 -20.52
CA MET A 235 7.13 8.72 -19.70
C MET A 235 6.31 10.01 -19.82
N GLU A 236 4.99 9.89 -19.70
CA GLU A 236 4.12 11.08 -19.64
C GLU A 236 4.38 11.89 -18.35
N PRO A 237 4.35 13.24 -18.42
CA PRO A 237 4.59 14.11 -17.25
C PRO A 237 3.67 13.79 -16.06
N GLU A 238 2.40 13.44 -16.32
CA GLU A 238 1.44 13.06 -15.28
C GLU A 238 1.88 11.79 -14.53
N LYS A 239 2.47 10.82 -15.25
CA LYS A 239 3.01 9.60 -14.65
C LYS A 239 4.23 9.88 -13.78
N VAL A 240 5.10 10.81 -14.20
CA VAL A 240 6.26 11.25 -13.41
C VAL A 240 5.80 11.93 -12.12
N GLU A 241 4.78 12.80 -12.19
CA GLU A 241 4.19 13.44 -11.01
C GLU A 241 3.58 12.41 -10.05
N TYR A 242 2.90 11.40 -10.58
CA TYR A 242 2.35 10.30 -9.78
C TYR A 242 3.44 9.50 -9.06
N VAL A 243 4.54 9.18 -9.74
CA VAL A 243 5.70 8.50 -9.14
C VAL A 243 6.32 9.35 -8.03
N MET A 244 6.46 10.67 -8.24
CA MET A 244 6.95 11.59 -7.20
C MET A 244 6.02 11.66 -5.98
N LYS A 245 4.70 11.57 -6.17
CA LYS A 245 3.73 11.50 -5.06
C LYS A 245 3.89 10.22 -4.25
N ILE A 246 4.07 9.07 -4.91
CA ILE A 246 4.31 7.79 -4.23
C ILE A 246 5.62 7.78 -3.46
N LYS A 247 6.64 8.48 -3.97
CA LYS A 247 7.95 8.57 -3.31
C LYS A 247 7.86 9.16 -1.89
N GLN A 248 6.90 10.04 -1.61
CA GLN A 248 6.81 10.78 -0.34
C GLN A 248 6.93 9.85 0.88
N ASP A 249 7.85 10.20 1.78
CA ASP A 249 8.06 9.47 3.02
C ASP A 249 7.01 9.85 4.07
N ILE A 250 6.73 8.92 4.96
CA ILE A 250 5.81 9.14 6.07
C ILE A 250 6.52 9.85 7.22
N THR A 251 5.79 10.73 7.91
CA THR A 251 6.25 11.38 9.14
C THR A 251 5.53 10.76 10.33
N SER A 252 6.22 10.59 11.45
CA SER A 252 5.59 10.15 12.69
C SER A 252 4.65 11.21 13.25
N LEU A 253 3.47 10.81 13.71
CA LEU A 253 2.55 11.70 14.43
C LEU A 253 3.06 12.07 15.83
N ASP A 254 3.94 11.25 16.38
CA ASP A 254 4.60 11.50 17.67
C ASP A 254 5.87 12.35 17.50
N ALA A 255 6.17 12.81 16.28
CA ALA A 255 7.26 13.75 16.07
C ALA A 255 6.94 15.07 16.78
N GLY A 256 7.88 15.54 17.62
CA GLY A 256 7.80 16.86 18.24
C GLY A 256 7.82 17.95 17.17
N VAL A 257 6.90 18.91 17.29
CA VAL A 257 6.77 20.06 16.35
C VAL A 257 7.16 21.39 17.00
N GLY A 258 7.38 21.40 18.32
CA GLY A 258 7.87 22.56 19.05
C GLY A 258 9.27 22.98 18.62
N ARG A 259 9.52 24.28 18.61
CA ARG A 259 10.85 24.87 18.35
C ARG A 259 11.30 25.57 19.64
N ASP A 260 12.49 25.23 20.15
CA ASP A 260 13.17 25.76 21.35
C ASP A 260 12.35 26.76 22.21
N GLY A 261 11.76 26.31 23.32
CA GLY A 261 10.94 27.13 24.23
C GLY A 261 9.81 26.35 24.94
N ASP A 262 8.82 27.06 25.49
CA ASP A 262 7.69 26.53 26.29
C ASP A 262 6.77 25.49 25.58
N ASP A 263 7.02 25.19 24.29
CA ASP A 263 6.24 24.28 23.45
C ASP A 263 6.95 22.95 23.15
N GLU A 264 8.00 22.59 23.91
CA GLU A 264 8.80 21.35 23.73
C GLU A 264 7.98 20.05 23.77
N ASP A 265 6.83 20.05 24.46
CA ASP A 265 5.96 18.88 24.59
C ASP A 265 4.96 18.71 23.42
N SER A 266 4.88 19.67 22.50
CA SER A 266 3.89 19.64 21.41
C SER A 266 4.26 18.59 20.35
N VAL A 267 3.36 17.64 20.11
CA VAL A 267 3.51 16.61 19.05
C VAL A 267 2.63 16.91 17.84
N LEU A 268 3.04 16.43 16.66
CA LEU A 268 2.28 16.63 15.41
C LEU A 268 0.82 16.17 15.52
N ARG A 269 0.58 15.08 16.25
CA ARG A 269 -0.76 14.51 16.48
C ARG A 269 -1.75 15.51 17.05
N ASP A 270 -1.31 16.43 17.91
CA ASP A 270 -2.19 17.38 18.60
C ASP A 270 -2.77 18.43 17.66
N PHE A 271 -2.21 18.58 16.46
CA PHE A 271 -2.66 19.54 15.43
C PHE A 271 -3.59 18.94 14.39
N ILE A 272 -3.87 17.63 14.45
CA ILE A 272 -4.75 16.95 13.50
C ILE A 272 -6.18 16.97 14.04
N GLU A 273 -7.07 17.64 13.32
CA GLU A 273 -8.50 17.68 13.63
C GLU A 273 -9.16 16.31 13.38
N ASP A 274 -10.06 15.92 14.30
CA ASP A 274 -10.90 14.72 14.15
C ASP A 274 -12.23 15.09 13.45
N GLU A 275 -12.25 14.92 12.12
CA GLU A 275 -13.42 15.21 11.28
C GLU A 275 -14.62 14.26 11.52
N ASP A 276 -14.41 13.10 12.14
CA ASP A 276 -15.49 12.15 12.42
C ASP A 276 -16.23 12.47 13.72
N SER A 277 -15.64 13.31 14.58
CA SER A 277 -16.23 13.73 15.84
C SER A 277 -17.34 14.75 15.62
N ALA A 278 -18.54 14.46 16.13
CA ALA A 278 -19.63 15.41 16.06
C ALA A 278 -19.36 16.57 17.03
N THR A 279 -19.46 17.79 16.53
CA THR A 279 -19.30 18.97 17.38
C THR A 279 -20.40 19.01 18.46
N PRO A 280 -20.16 19.66 19.62
CA PRO A 280 -21.20 19.84 20.64
C PRO A 280 -22.46 20.52 20.10
N GLU A 281 -22.29 21.44 19.15
CA GLU A 281 -23.38 22.15 18.48
C GLU A 281 -24.20 21.21 17.60
N GLU A 282 -23.56 20.40 16.75
CA GLU A 282 -24.24 19.39 15.91
C GLU A 282 -24.94 18.32 16.74
N SER A 283 -24.32 17.91 17.85
CA SER A 283 -24.89 16.95 18.79
C SER A 283 -26.14 17.50 19.47
N ALA A 284 -26.07 18.75 19.94
CA ALA A 284 -27.22 19.44 20.53
C ALA A 284 -28.33 19.67 19.49
N ALA A 285 -27.98 20.11 18.28
CA ALA A 285 -28.94 20.30 17.19
C ALA A 285 -29.64 18.98 16.81
N SER A 286 -28.90 17.89 16.71
CA SER A 286 -29.43 16.55 16.43
C SER A 286 -30.37 16.06 17.54
N GLN A 287 -30.01 16.30 18.80
CA GLN A 287 -30.85 15.95 19.95
C GLN A 287 -32.15 16.79 19.98
N LEU A 288 -32.06 18.10 19.77
CA LEU A 288 -33.22 18.99 19.67
C LEU A 288 -34.12 18.59 18.49
N LEU A 289 -33.54 18.25 17.34
CA LEU A 289 -34.28 17.76 16.18
C LEU A 289 -35.04 16.47 16.52
N LYS A 290 -34.39 15.52 17.21
CA LYS A 290 -35.03 14.27 17.64
C LYS A 290 -36.23 14.51 18.56
N GLU A 291 -36.08 15.41 19.53
CA GLU A 291 -37.17 15.79 20.44
C GLU A 291 -38.34 16.46 19.72
N GLN A 292 -38.06 17.38 18.79
CA GLN A 292 -39.09 18.04 17.98
C GLN A 292 -39.81 17.06 17.06
N VAL A 293 -39.07 16.16 16.40
CA VAL A 293 -39.66 15.09 15.58
C VAL A 293 -40.55 14.19 16.44
N GLN A 294 -40.11 13.82 17.65
CA GLN A 294 -40.90 13.01 18.57
C GLN A 294 -42.17 13.75 19.05
N ALA A 295 -42.08 15.04 19.34
CA ALA A 295 -43.22 15.88 19.70
C ALA A 295 -44.25 15.96 18.56
N ILE A 296 -43.81 16.17 17.32
CA ILE A 296 -44.71 16.23 16.16
C ILE A 296 -45.32 14.85 15.88
N LEU A 297 -44.55 13.76 16.01
CA LEU A 297 -45.04 12.39 15.85
C LEU A 297 -46.10 12.00 16.88
N SER A 298 -46.10 12.61 18.08
CA SER A 298 -47.12 12.34 19.11
C SER A 298 -48.53 12.84 18.74
N THR A 299 -48.66 13.71 17.74
CA THR A 299 -49.97 14.17 17.23
C THR A 299 -50.66 13.17 16.31
N LEU A 300 -49.91 12.18 15.80
CA LEU A 300 -50.45 11.09 15.01
C LEU A 300 -51.09 10.05 15.93
N SER A 301 -51.98 9.22 15.38
CA SER A 301 -52.47 8.04 16.13
C SER A 301 -51.33 7.05 16.38
N ASP A 302 -51.41 6.27 17.47
CA ASP A 302 -50.38 5.26 17.83
C ASP A 302 -50.01 4.34 16.66
N ARG A 303 -51.00 3.97 15.85
CA ARG A 303 -50.83 3.15 14.65
C ARG A 303 -50.10 3.89 13.53
N GLU A 304 -50.43 5.15 13.28
CA GLU A 304 -49.72 5.99 12.29
C GLU A 304 -48.28 6.27 12.75
N GLN A 305 -48.07 6.56 14.03
CA GLN A 305 -46.74 6.82 14.61
C GLN A 305 -45.83 5.61 14.47
N LYS A 306 -46.31 4.40 14.82
CA LYS A 306 -45.50 3.18 14.74
C LYS A 306 -45.17 2.79 13.30
N ILE A 307 -46.09 2.98 12.34
CA ILE A 307 -45.83 2.80 10.91
C ILE A 307 -44.70 3.74 10.43
N ILE A 308 -44.74 5.02 10.80
CA ILE A 308 -43.71 6.00 10.40
C ILE A 308 -42.36 5.70 11.06
N LYS A 309 -42.34 5.38 12.35
CA LYS A 309 -41.10 5.00 13.07
C LYS A 309 -40.39 3.82 12.41
N MET A 310 -41.12 2.77 12.04
CA MET A 310 -40.54 1.59 11.39
C MET A 310 -40.16 1.84 9.92
N ARG A 311 -40.98 2.61 9.19
CA ARG A 311 -40.72 2.92 7.78
C ARG A 311 -39.42 3.70 7.60
N PHE A 312 -39.20 4.70 8.46
CA PHE A 312 -38.03 5.58 8.39
C PHE A 312 -36.89 5.16 9.33
N GLY A 313 -37.09 4.11 10.14
CA GLY A 313 -36.07 3.60 11.06
C GLY A 313 -35.73 4.56 12.20
N LEU A 314 -36.69 5.35 12.68
CA LEU A 314 -36.46 6.38 13.71
C LEU A 314 -36.13 5.81 15.10
N GLU A 315 -36.43 4.53 15.34
CA GLU A 315 -36.20 3.85 16.62
C GLU A 315 -34.91 3.02 16.61
N ASN A 316 -34.71 2.22 15.54
CA ASN A 316 -33.64 1.23 15.46
C ASN A 316 -32.61 1.53 14.35
N GLY A 317 -32.71 2.67 13.66
CA GLY A 317 -31.86 3.03 12.51
C GLY A 317 -32.10 2.21 11.23
N LYS A 318 -32.96 1.18 11.29
CA LYS A 318 -33.29 0.31 10.16
C LYS A 318 -34.63 0.73 9.54
N SER A 319 -34.61 1.07 8.26
CA SER A 319 -35.84 1.34 7.50
C SER A 319 -36.45 0.04 6.99
N HIS A 320 -37.75 -0.12 7.20
CA HIS A 320 -38.50 -1.29 6.74
C HIS A 320 -39.24 -1.02 5.43
N THR A 321 -39.40 -2.03 4.59
CA THR A 321 -40.21 -1.92 3.37
C THR A 321 -41.71 -1.81 3.69
N LEU A 322 -42.52 -1.27 2.76
CA LEU A 322 -43.98 -1.20 2.94
C LEU A 322 -44.63 -2.58 3.14
N GLU A 323 -43.98 -3.62 2.63
CA GLU A 323 -44.42 -5.01 2.72
C GLU A 323 -44.10 -5.60 4.09
N GLU A 324 -42.87 -5.40 4.60
CA GLU A 324 -42.48 -5.77 5.96
C GLU A 324 -43.34 -5.10 7.04
N VAL A 325 -43.59 -3.80 6.89
CA VAL A 325 -44.48 -3.06 7.81
C VAL A 325 -45.93 -3.58 7.68
N GLY A 326 -46.36 -3.93 6.47
CA GLY A 326 -47.68 -4.54 6.23
C GLY A 326 -47.83 -5.89 6.94
N GLN A 327 -46.78 -6.69 6.96
CA GLN A 327 -46.74 -7.99 7.62
C GLN A 327 -46.89 -7.85 9.15
N GLU A 328 -46.22 -6.89 9.78
CA GLU A 328 -46.33 -6.65 11.22
C GLU A 328 -47.72 -6.15 11.64
N PHE A 329 -48.36 -5.31 10.82
CA PHE A 329 -49.70 -4.79 11.12
C PHE A 329 -50.85 -5.63 10.57
N ALA A 330 -50.56 -6.79 9.96
CA ALA A 330 -51.52 -7.66 9.27
C ALA A 330 -52.39 -6.89 8.25
N VAL A 331 -51.76 -6.06 7.41
CA VAL A 331 -52.44 -5.27 6.37
C VAL A 331 -51.68 -5.34 5.04
N THR A 332 -52.41 -5.13 3.95
CA THR A 332 -51.79 -5.09 2.62
C THR A 332 -50.81 -3.92 2.47
N ARG A 333 -49.78 -4.11 1.65
CA ARG A 333 -48.80 -3.08 1.27
C ARG A 333 -49.46 -1.76 0.86
N GLU A 334 -50.49 -1.82 0.02
CA GLU A 334 -51.19 -0.62 -0.47
C GLU A 334 -51.89 0.12 0.67
N ARG A 335 -52.38 -0.58 1.69
CA ARG A 335 -52.99 0.06 2.84
C ARG A 335 -51.96 0.77 3.72
N ILE A 336 -50.75 0.24 3.88
CA ILE A 336 -49.66 0.95 4.57
C ILE A 336 -49.28 2.21 3.79
N ARG A 337 -49.20 2.15 2.46
CA ARG A 337 -48.95 3.32 1.60
C ARG A 337 -50.00 4.43 1.78
N GLN A 338 -51.28 4.05 1.88
CA GLN A 338 -52.37 5.01 2.13
C GLN A 338 -52.25 5.66 3.51
N ILE A 339 -51.92 4.89 4.55
CA ILE A 339 -51.74 5.39 5.91
C ILE A 339 -50.52 6.31 5.98
N GLU A 340 -49.41 5.95 5.34
CA GLU A 340 -48.21 6.78 5.21
C GLU A 340 -48.53 8.12 4.54
N ALA A 341 -49.19 8.12 3.38
CA ALA A 341 -49.56 9.34 2.67
C ALA A 341 -50.47 10.24 3.53
N LYS A 342 -51.41 9.65 4.27
CA LYS A 342 -52.29 10.39 5.18
C LYS A 342 -51.55 10.95 6.39
N ALA A 343 -50.62 10.19 6.97
CA ALA A 343 -49.77 10.62 8.08
C ALA A 343 -48.83 11.77 7.65
N LEU A 344 -48.16 11.64 6.51
CA LEU A 344 -47.31 12.71 5.94
C LEU A 344 -48.12 13.98 5.64
N ALA A 345 -49.35 13.84 5.12
CA ALA A 345 -50.23 14.98 4.89
C ALA A 345 -50.64 15.69 6.19
N LYS A 346 -50.84 14.96 7.29
CA LYS A 346 -51.09 15.52 8.62
C LYS A 346 -49.84 16.23 9.17
N LEU A 347 -48.68 15.58 9.09
CA LEU A 347 -47.39 16.15 9.52
C LEU A 347 -47.08 17.46 8.79
N ARG A 348 -47.32 17.52 7.47
CA ARG A 348 -47.13 18.72 6.64
C ARG A 348 -48.04 19.89 7.03
N LYS A 349 -49.23 19.62 7.57
CA LYS A 349 -50.18 20.66 8.02
C LYS A 349 -49.92 21.12 9.46
N HIS A 350 -49.03 20.45 10.20
CA HIS A 350 -48.72 20.80 11.57
C HIS A 350 -48.03 22.18 11.65
N LYS A 351 -48.33 22.96 12.69
CA LYS A 351 -47.76 24.31 12.87
C LYS A 351 -46.24 24.28 13.03
N ASP A 352 -45.73 23.27 13.74
CA ASP A 352 -44.30 23.09 13.99
C ASP A 352 -43.54 22.44 12.82
N SER A 353 -44.22 22.08 11.72
CA SER A 353 -43.51 21.64 10.50
C SER A 353 -42.61 22.73 9.92
N LYS A 354 -42.96 24.00 10.15
CA LYS A 354 -42.11 25.15 9.78
C LYS A 354 -40.81 25.23 10.57
N LYS A 355 -40.80 24.78 11.84
CA LYS A 355 -39.59 24.77 12.68
C LYS A 355 -38.61 23.69 12.22
N LEU A 356 -39.11 22.55 11.74
CA LEU A 356 -38.27 21.50 11.14
C LEU A 356 -37.53 21.96 9.87
N HIS A 357 -38.03 22.99 9.17
CA HIS A 357 -37.33 23.56 8.02
C HIS A 357 -36.07 24.34 8.41
N GLU A 358 -35.94 24.79 9.67
CA GLU A 358 -34.74 25.48 10.15
C GLU A 358 -33.53 24.54 10.24
N TYR A 359 -33.75 23.23 10.38
CA TYR A 359 -32.71 22.20 10.40
C TYR A 359 -32.27 21.72 9.01
N LEU A 360 -32.83 22.29 7.94
CA LEU A 360 -32.54 21.93 6.55
C LEU A 360 -31.55 22.89 5.87
N ASN A 361 -31.21 24.00 6.53
CA ASN A 361 -30.30 25.03 6.03
C ASN A 361 -28.89 24.85 6.58
#